data_AF-A0A967HD30-F1
#
_entry.id   AF-A0A967HD30-F1
#
_cell.length_a   1.000
_cell.length_b   1.000
_cell.length_c   1.000
_cell.angle_alpha   90.00
_cell.angle_beta   90.00
_cell.angle_gamma   90.00
#
_symmetry.space_group_name_H-M   'P 1'
#
loop_
_entity.id
_entity.type
_entity.pdbx_description
1 polymer ?
#
loop_
_entity_poly.entity_id
_entity_poly.type
_entity_poly.pdbx_seq_one_letter_code
_entity_poly.pdbx_strand_id
1 'polypeptide(L)' 'MTFSFAGHTDVGRVRARNEDALLQQPLRGLAAVADGMGGHAAGDVASRIAVDVLDDRTRDLG' A
#
# COMPACT_ATOMS: atom_id res chain seq x y z
N MET A 1 1.56 19.42 11.45
CA MET A 1 0.12 19.08 11.34
C MET A 1 0.06 17.56 11.30
N THR A 2 -0.73 16.92 12.16
CA THR A 2 -0.76 15.45 12.27
C THR A 2 -2.08 14.95 11.71
N PHE A 3 -2.04 14.03 10.75
CA PHE A 3 -3.23 13.39 10.19
C PHE A 3 -3.56 12.11 10.95
N SER A 4 -4.81 11.63 10.85
CA SER A 4 -5.20 10.30 11.32
C SER A 4 -5.79 9.53 10.15
N PHE A 5 -5.29 8.31 9.93
CA PHE A 5 -5.73 7.42 8.87
C PHE A 5 -6.13 6.07 9.45
N ALA A 6 -7.03 5.36 8.77
CA ALA A 6 -7.41 3.99 9.07
C ALA A 6 -7.52 3.23 7.75
N GLY A 7 -7.21 1.93 7.77
CA GLY A 7 -7.12 1.12 6.56
C GLY A 7 -7.27 -0.36 6.88
N HIS A 8 -8.00 -1.05 6.01
CA HIS A 8 -8.22 -2.48 6.07
C HIS A 8 -8.35 -3.00 4.64
N THR A 9 -7.82 -4.20 4.39
CA THR A 9 -7.96 -4.88 3.09
C THR A 9 -8.30 -6.34 3.33
N ASP A 10 -9.02 -6.94 2.38
CA ASP A 10 -9.55 -8.29 2.43
C ASP A 10 -9.38 -8.95 1.06
N VAL A 11 -9.07 -10.24 1.03
CA VAL A 11 -8.91 -11.00 -0.22
C VAL A 11 -10.21 -11.15 -1.02
N GLY A 12 -11.35 -10.96 -0.36
CA GLY A 12 -12.68 -11.20 -0.89
C GLY A 12 -13.00 -12.69 -0.98
N ARG A 13 -14.06 -13.01 -1.73
CA ARG A 13 -14.64 -14.37 -1.78
C ARG A 13 -14.13 -15.25 -2.92
N VAL A 14 -13.38 -14.69 -3.87
CA VAL A 14 -13.08 -15.33 -5.16
C VAL A 14 -11.58 -15.54 -5.37
N ARG A 15 -10.75 -14.54 -5.03
CA ARG A 15 -9.31 -14.63 -5.23
C ARG A 15 -8.68 -15.51 -4.16
N ALA A 16 -7.61 -16.22 -4.53
CA ALA A 16 -6.82 -17.01 -3.58
C ALA A 16 -5.83 -16.14 -2.78
N ARG A 17 -5.53 -14.94 -3.27
CA ARG A 17 -4.54 -14.04 -2.68
C ARG A 17 -5.00 -12.59 -2.84
N ASN A 18 -4.75 -11.81 -1.79
CA ASN A 18 -4.92 -10.37 -1.82
C ASN A 18 -3.67 -9.73 -2.42
N GLU A 19 -3.86 -8.91 -3.45
CA GLU A 19 -2.77 -8.18 -4.12
C GLU A 19 -2.80 -6.68 -3.78
N ASP A 20 -3.65 -6.25 -2.85
CA ASP A 20 -3.70 -4.88 -2.35
C ASP A 20 -2.58 -4.61 -1.32
N ALA A 21 -2.05 -3.39 -1.34
CA ALA A 21 -1.15 -2.88 -0.31
C ALA A 21 -1.60 -1.48 0.16
N LEU A 22 -1.39 -1.19 1.45
CA LEU A 22 -1.77 0.07 2.09
C LEU A 22 -0.53 0.77 2.69
N LEU A 23 -0.48 2.09 2.59
CA LEU A 23 0.48 2.95 3.28
C LEU A 23 -0.24 4.00 4.11
N GLN A 24 0.24 4.22 5.34
CA GLN A 24 -0.20 5.31 6.20
C GLN A 24 1.01 6.00 6.80
N GLN A 25 1.19 7.29 6.47
CA GLN A 25 2.25 8.16 6.98
C GLN A 25 1.65 9.44 7.59
N PRO A 26 1.06 9.35 8.81
CA PRO A 26 0.38 10.45 9.50
C PRO A 26 1.17 11.74 9.65
N LEU A 27 2.48 11.62 9.92
CA LEU A 27 3.38 12.76 10.15
C LEU A 27 3.69 13.54 8.87
N ARG A 28 3.59 12.87 7.71
CA ARG A 28 3.81 13.46 6.38
C ARG A 28 2.50 13.81 5.68
N GLY A 29 1.35 13.48 6.28
CA GLY A 29 0.03 13.69 5.67
C GLY A 29 -0.21 12.87 4.42
N LEU A 30 0.41 11.69 4.33
CA LEU A 30 0.27 10.79 3.19
C LEU A 30 -0.46 9.51 3.62
N ALA A 31 -1.40 9.07 2.78
CA ALA A 31 -1.88 7.69 2.76
C ALA A 31 -1.97 7.23 1.30
N ALA A 32 -1.76 5.95 1.04
CA ALA A 32 -1.85 5.38 -0.30
C ALA A 32 -2.45 3.96 -0.28
N VAL A 33 -3.05 3.59 -1.41
CA VAL A 33 -3.54 2.24 -1.72
C VAL A 33 -2.97 1.85 -3.07
N ALA A 34 -2.43 0.64 -3.18
CA ALA A 34 -1.94 0.07 -4.44
C ALA A 34 -2.64 -1.27 -4.71
N ASP A 35 -3.31 -1.37 -5.85
CA ASP A 35 -3.90 -2.62 -6.36
C ASP A 35 -2.87 -3.31 -7.26
N GLY A 36 -2.41 -4.48 -6.83
CA GLY A 36 -1.45 -5.30 -7.55
C GLY A 36 -2.14 -6.12 -8.63
N MET A 37 -1.71 -5.98 -9.88
CA MET A 37 -2.17 -6.81 -10.98
C MET A 37 -1.11 -7.83 -11.39
N GLY A 38 -1.47 -9.11 -11.46
CA GLY A 38 -0.57 -10.16 -11.95
C GLY A 38 -0.97 -11.58 -11.55
N GLY A 39 -1.79 -11.75 -10.50
CA GLY A 39 -2.18 -13.06 -10.02
C GLY A 39 -0.97 -13.93 -9.68
N HIS A 40 -0.84 -15.09 -10.33
CA HIS A 40 0.33 -15.99 -10.17
C HIS A 40 1.68 -15.32 -10.48
N ALA A 41 1.68 -14.21 -11.22
CA ALA A 41 2.88 -13.49 -11.65
C ALA A 41 3.37 -12.40 -10.66
N ALA A 42 2.92 -12.44 -9.40
CA ALA A 42 3.39 -11.59 -8.30
C ALA A 42 2.81 -10.16 -8.24
N GLY A 43 1.49 -10.01 -8.40
CA GLY A 43 0.81 -8.72 -8.22
C GLY A 43 0.98 -8.13 -6.81
N ASP A 44 0.96 -8.98 -5.78
CA ASP A 44 1.27 -8.62 -4.39
C ASP A 44 2.67 -7.99 -4.20
N VAL A 45 3.68 -8.49 -4.91
CA VAL A 45 5.03 -7.94 -4.87
C VAL A 45 5.03 -6.56 -5.52
N ALA A 46 4.33 -6.39 -6.64
CA ALA A 46 4.24 -5.11 -7.33
C ALA A 46 3.57 -4.02 -6.47
N SER A 47 2.42 -4.32 -5.85
CA SER A 47 1.73 -3.37 -4.97
C SER A 47 2.54 -3.06 -3.71
N ARG A 48 3.24 -4.05 -3.14
CA ARG A 48 4.15 -3.85 -2.01
C ARG A 48 5.29 -2.91 -2.35
N ILE A 49 5.97 -3.13 -3.49
CA ILE A 49 7.04 -2.26 -3.97
C ILE A 49 6.54 -0.82 -4.15
N ALA A 50 5.33 -0.64 -4.68
CA ALA A 50 4.77 0.69 -4.88
C ALA A 50 4.60 1.46 -3.56
N VAL A 51 4.03 0.83 -2.53
CA VAL A 51 3.85 1.49 -1.22
C VAL A 51 5.17 1.67 -0.48
N ASP A 52 6.10 0.73 -0.57
CA ASP A 52 7.42 0.83 0.08
C ASP A 52 8.23 1.98 -0.52
N VAL A 53 8.23 2.15 -1.85
CA VAL A 53 8.90 3.28 -2.52
C VAL A 53 8.28 4.62 -2.13
N LEU A 54 6.95 4.70 -2.00
CA LEU A 54 6.28 5.92 -1.52
C LEU A 54 6.65 6.23 -0.07
N ASP A 55 6.75 5.22 0.79
CA ASP A 55 7.18 5.38 2.17
C ASP A 55 8.61 5.94 2.25
N ASP A 56 9.56 5.30 1.57
CA ASP A 56 10.95 5.72 1.55
C ASP A 56 11.10 7.16 1.03
N ARG A 57 10.45 7.49 -0.10
CA ARG A 57 10.50 8.83 -0.66
C ARG A 57 9.92 9.89 0.25
N THR A 58 8.91 9.56 1.04
CA THR A 58 8.30 10.55 1.95
C THR A 58 9.02 10.66 3.28
N ARG A 59 9.86 9.69 3.65
CA ARG A 59 10.83 9.83 4.74
C ARG A 59 11.98 10.74 4.35
N ASP A 60 12.48 10.62 3.11
CA ASP A 60 13.61 11.39 2.57
C ASP A 60 13.32 12.89 2.37
N LEU A 61 12.05 13.30 2.34
CA LEU A 61 11.63 14.71 2.23
C LEU A 61 11.78 15.48 3.57
N GLY A 62 12.92 15.30 4.24
CA GLY A 62 13.33 16.04 5.43
C GLY A 62 13.52 17.53 5.16
#